data_AF-A0A1B6JFU6-F1
#
_entry.id   AF-A0A1B6JFU6-F1
#
_cell.length_a   1.000
_cell.length_b   1.000
_cell.length_c   1.000
_cell.angle_alpha   90.00
_cell.angle_beta   90.00
_cell.angle_gamma   90.00
#
_symmetry.space_group_name_H-M   'P 1'
#
loop_
_entity.id
_entity.type
_entity.pdbx_description
1 polymer ?
#
loop_
_entity_poly.entity_id
_entity_poly.type
_entity_poly.pdbx_seq_one_letter_code
_entity_poly.pdbx_strand_id
1 'polypeptide(L)'
;MAAETDRTKLEHRARKRIREVKRKARPELNSKGAWSQIGYTHNFEPFKIVNDNVERIDESCVTPEEFIEKYEKPYLPIVIRGCQESWKATYKWTLERLGKKYRNQKFKCG
;
A
#
# COMPACT_ATOMS: atom_id res chain seq x y z
N MET A 1 28.83 -7.70 20.63
CA MET A 1 29.36 -6.34 20.33
C MET A 1 29.40 -6.03 18.83
N ALA A 2 30.00 -6.87 17.96
CA ALA A 2 30.05 -6.59 16.52
C ALA A 2 28.67 -6.49 15.82
N ALA A 3 27.73 -7.37 16.17
CA ALA A 3 26.37 -7.37 15.59
C ALA A 3 25.53 -6.13 16.00
N GLU A 4 25.72 -5.63 17.23
CA GLU A 4 25.05 -4.43 17.74
C GLU A 4 25.50 -3.20 16.94
N THR A 5 26.82 -3.04 16.77
CA THR A 5 27.43 -1.95 16.01
C THR A 5 26.99 -1.95 14.54
N ASP A 6 26.83 -3.11 13.92
CA ASP A 6 26.39 -3.21 12.52
C ASP A 6 24.90 -2.87 12.35
N ARG A 7 24.06 -3.26 13.32
CA ARG A 7 22.64 -2.86 13.39
C ARG A 7 22.49 -1.34 13.49
N THR A 8 23.26 -0.68 14.37
CA THR A 8 23.23 0.78 14.52
C THR A 8 23.67 1.49 13.24
N LYS A 9 24.68 0.97 12.54
CA LYS A 9 25.13 1.51 11.23
C LYS A 9 24.08 1.35 10.14
N LEU A 10 23.40 0.21 10.08
CA LEU A 10 22.29 -0.02 9.14
C LEU A 10 21.15 0.97 9.40
N GLU A 11 20.79 1.17 10.66
CA GLU A 11 19.76 2.11 11.07
C GLU A 11 20.09 3.55 10.67
N HIS A 12 21.34 3.98 10.89
CA HIS A 12 21.80 5.32 10.49
C HIS A 12 21.68 5.54 8.98
N ARG A 13 22.13 4.56 8.18
CA ARG A 13 22.01 4.60 6.71
C ARG A 13 20.55 4.67 6.26
N ALA A 14 19.68 3.86 6.85
CA ALA A 14 18.25 3.86 6.56
C ALA A 14 17.61 5.22 6.89
N ARG A 15 17.89 5.78 8.09
CA ARG A 15 17.40 7.11 8.50
C ARG A 15 17.84 8.23 7.56
N LYS A 16 19.05 8.15 7.00
CA LYS A 16 19.52 9.11 5.98
C LYS A 16 18.69 9.01 4.69
N ARG A 17 18.51 7.79 4.16
CA ARG A 17 17.74 7.56 2.93
C ARG A 17 16.27 7.98 3.06
N ILE A 18 15.65 7.66 4.20
CA ILE A 18 14.27 8.07 4.49
C ILE A 18 14.13 9.60 4.46
N ARG A 19 15.04 10.33 5.10
CA ARG A 19 15.02 11.81 5.11
C ARG A 19 15.19 12.41 3.71
N GLU A 20 16.13 11.88 2.93
CA GLU A 20 16.37 12.34 1.55
C GLU A 20 15.14 12.18 0.66
N VAL A 21 14.49 11.00 0.72
CA VAL A 21 13.28 10.71 -0.07
C VAL A 21 12.11 11.56 0.40
N LYS A 22 11.86 11.68 1.71
CA LYS A 22 10.79 12.52 2.24
C LYS A 22 10.86 13.96 1.74
N ARG A 23 12.05 14.57 1.79
CA ARG A 23 12.28 15.94 1.32
C ARG A 23 12.04 16.10 -0.19
N LYS A 24 12.39 15.09 -1.00
CA LYS A 24 12.16 15.11 -2.45
C LYS A 24 10.68 14.91 -2.80
N ALA A 25 10.03 13.95 -2.13
CA ALA A 25 8.65 13.57 -2.41
C ALA A 25 7.65 14.63 -1.94
N ARG A 26 7.92 15.28 -0.80
CA ARG A 26 7.06 16.30 -0.19
C ARG A 26 7.89 17.50 0.30
N PRO A 27 8.40 18.36 -0.60
CA PRO A 27 9.25 19.50 -0.25
C PRO A 27 8.59 20.51 0.71
N GLU A 28 7.27 20.58 0.71
CA GLU A 28 6.47 21.43 1.58
C GLU A 28 6.44 20.95 3.05
N LEU A 29 6.72 19.67 3.32
CA LEU A 29 6.78 19.11 4.68
C LEU A 29 8.19 19.20 5.27
N ASN A 30 8.76 20.41 5.29
CA ASN A 30 10.15 20.66 5.65
C ASN A 30 10.39 21.00 7.14
N SER A 31 9.34 21.31 7.90
CA SER A 31 9.46 21.68 9.31
C SER A 31 9.46 20.47 10.25
N LYS A 32 10.06 20.66 11.44
CA LYS A 32 10.09 19.62 12.47
C LYS A 32 8.66 19.31 12.91
N GLY A 33 8.26 18.04 12.80
CA GLY A 33 6.92 17.59 13.17
C GLY A 33 5.87 17.75 12.08
N ALA A 34 6.18 18.33 10.91
CA ALA A 34 5.22 18.49 9.81
C ALA A 34 4.50 17.18 9.42
N TRP A 35 5.25 16.08 9.42
CA TRP A 35 4.74 14.74 9.09
C TRP A 35 3.77 14.14 10.11
N SER A 36 3.71 14.70 11.33
CA SER A 36 2.92 14.19 12.44
C SER A 36 2.00 15.24 13.07
N GLN A 37 1.98 16.46 12.50
CA GLN A 37 1.33 17.63 13.10
C GLN A 37 -0.16 17.41 13.39
N ILE A 38 -0.84 16.65 12.53
CA ILE A 38 -2.29 16.41 12.63
C ILE A 38 -2.62 15.32 13.68
N GLY A 39 -1.64 14.54 14.13
CA GLY A 39 -1.85 13.56 15.20
C GLY A 39 -2.73 12.35 14.82
N TYR A 40 -2.92 12.07 13.53
CA TYR A 40 -3.67 10.90 13.07
C TYR A 40 -3.07 9.56 13.50
N THR A 41 -1.85 9.54 14.05
CA THR A 41 -1.32 8.34 14.73
C THR A 41 -2.17 7.94 15.94
N HIS A 42 -2.91 8.85 16.55
CA HIS A 42 -3.71 8.62 17.75
C HIS A 42 -5.22 8.85 17.53
N ASN A 43 -5.58 9.70 16.57
CA ASN A 43 -6.95 10.22 16.44
C ASN A 43 -7.66 9.80 15.14
N PHE A 44 -7.23 8.70 14.50
CA PHE A 44 -7.79 8.30 13.19
C PHE A 44 -9.03 7.41 13.27
N GLU A 45 -9.38 6.87 14.45
CA GLU A 45 -10.50 5.91 14.60
C GLU A 45 -11.82 6.35 13.94
N PRO A 46 -12.26 7.63 14.03
CA PRO A 46 -13.51 8.04 13.38
C PRO A 46 -13.53 7.81 11.87
N PHE A 47 -12.36 7.88 11.21
CA PHE A 47 -12.24 7.69 9.76
C PHE A 47 -12.21 6.22 9.33
N LYS A 48 -12.22 5.28 10.28
CA LYS A 48 -12.32 3.85 9.97
C LYS A 48 -13.77 3.38 9.79
N ILE A 49 -14.74 4.20 10.15
CA ILE A 49 -16.16 3.89 9.96
C ILE A 49 -16.51 4.13 8.49
N VAL A 50 -16.73 3.04 7.75
CA VAL A 50 -17.04 3.07 6.32
C VAL A 50 -18.42 2.47 6.09
N ASN A 51 -19.28 3.22 5.39
CA ASN A 51 -20.56 2.71 4.90
C ASN A 51 -20.35 2.12 3.50
N ASP A 52 -20.11 0.82 3.43
CA ASP A 52 -19.97 0.10 2.17
C ASP A 52 -21.36 -0.19 1.57
N ASN A 53 -21.61 0.36 0.38
CA ASN A 53 -22.87 0.23 -0.34
C ASN A 53 -22.66 -0.20 -1.81
N VAL A 54 -21.45 -0.63 -2.17
CA VAL A 54 -21.11 -0.97 -3.56
C VAL A 54 -21.49 -2.43 -3.83
N GLU A 55 -22.12 -2.67 -4.98
CA GLU A 55 -22.51 -4.01 -5.42
C GLU A 55 -21.28 -4.91 -5.66
N ARG A 56 -21.48 -6.23 -5.52
CA ARG A 56 -20.43 -7.25 -5.67
C ARG A 56 -20.90 -8.37 -6.56
N ILE A 57 -20.11 -8.66 -7.59
CA ILE A 57 -20.28 -9.84 -8.45
C ILE A 57 -19.17 -10.85 -8.19
N ASP A 58 -19.40 -12.09 -8.62
CA ASP A 58 -18.38 -13.12 -8.70
C ASP A 58 -18.00 -13.34 -10.16
N GLU A 59 -16.69 -13.41 -10.46
CA GLU A 59 -16.19 -13.62 -11.82
C GLU A 59 -16.78 -14.90 -12.45
N SER A 60 -16.99 -15.95 -11.66
CA SER A 60 -17.53 -17.23 -12.17
C SER A 60 -19.00 -17.14 -12.62
N CYS A 61 -19.70 -16.09 -12.22
CA CYS A 61 -21.15 -15.94 -12.39
C CYS A 61 -21.54 -14.95 -13.49
N VAL A 62 -20.59 -14.21 -14.09
CA VAL A 62 -20.87 -13.13 -15.04
C VAL A 62 -19.95 -13.24 -16.23
N THR A 63 -20.50 -13.30 -17.45
CA THR A 63 -19.67 -13.32 -18.67
C THR A 63 -19.12 -11.92 -18.99
N PRO A 64 -18.06 -11.82 -19.82
CA PRO A 64 -17.55 -10.51 -20.26
C PRO A 64 -18.63 -9.63 -20.91
N GLU A 65 -19.51 -10.20 -21.74
CA GLU A 65 -20.58 -9.46 -22.42
C GLU A 65 -21.62 -8.94 -21.43
N GLU A 66 -22.02 -9.76 -20.46
CA GLU A 66 -22.93 -9.34 -19.39
C GLU A 66 -22.30 -8.24 -18.53
N PHE A 67 -21.00 -8.34 -18.24
CA PHE A 67 -20.27 -7.32 -17.50
C PHE A 67 -20.25 -5.98 -18.26
N ILE A 68 -19.97 -6.02 -19.56
CA ILE A 68 -19.90 -4.83 -20.41
C ILE A 68 -21.26 -4.12 -20.43
N GLU A 69 -22.34 -4.84 -20.72
CA GLU A 69 -23.66 -4.22 -20.86
C GLU A 69 -24.24 -3.74 -19.53
N LYS A 70 -24.00 -4.45 -18.42
CA LYS A 70 -24.58 -4.11 -17.10
C LYS A 70 -23.75 -3.12 -16.29
N TYR A 71 -22.42 -3.08 -16.44
CA TYR A 71 -21.55 -2.28 -15.58
C TYR A 71 -20.61 -1.34 -16.36
N GLU A 72 -19.83 -1.85 -17.32
CA GLU A 72 -18.80 -1.03 -17.99
C GLU A 72 -19.42 0.08 -18.87
N LYS A 73 -20.31 -0.28 -19.78
CA LYS A 73 -20.98 0.62 -20.73
C LYS A 73 -21.85 1.68 -20.04
N PRO A 74 -22.60 1.39 -18.96
CA PRO A 74 -23.30 2.42 -18.19
C PRO A 74 -22.40 3.16 -17.19
N TYR A 75 -21.09 2.86 -17.12
CA TYR A 75 -20.12 3.47 -16.21
C TYR A 75 -20.46 3.26 -14.71
N LEU A 76 -20.99 2.09 -14.37
CA LEU A 76 -21.35 1.75 -12.99
C LEU A 76 -20.18 1.07 -12.26
N PRO A 77 -19.77 1.59 -11.09
CA PRO A 77 -18.72 0.96 -10.30
C PRO A 77 -19.21 -0.34 -9.66
N ILE A 78 -18.37 -1.36 -9.69
CA ILE A 78 -18.66 -2.69 -9.15
C ILE A 78 -17.40 -3.31 -8.55
N VAL A 79 -17.56 -4.16 -7.53
CA VAL A 79 -16.47 -4.99 -6.99
C VAL A 79 -16.57 -6.40 -7.55
N ILE A 80 -15.50 -6.88 -8.20
CA ILE A 80 -15.41 -8.24 -8.75
C ILE A 80 -14.64 -9.15 -7.80
N ARG A 81 -15.26 -10.27 -7.40
CA ARG A 81 -14.67 -11.31 -6.55
C ARG A 81 -14.23 -12.51 -7.40
N GLY A 82 -13.39 -13.38 -6.83
CA GLY A 82 -12.92 -14.61 -7.49
C GLY A 82 -11.69 -14.46 -8.41
N CYS A 83 -11.41 -13.26 -8.94
CA CYS A 83 -10.38 -13.03 -9.97
C CYS A 83 -8.93 -13.38 -9.59
N GLN A 84 -8.64 -13.60 -8.31
CA GLN A 84 -7.27 -13.67 -7.78
C GLN A 84 -6.99 -14.98 -7.03
N GLU A 85 -7.92 -15.94 -6.99
CA GLU A 85 -7.77 -17.17 -6.19
C GLU A 85 -6.53 -17.98 -6.57
N SER A 86 -6.23 -18.07 -7.87
CA SER A 86 -5.09 -18.83 -8.39
C SER A 86 -3.76 -18.05 -8.35
N TRP A 87 -3.78 -16.78 -7.95
CA TRP A 87 -2.60 -15.92 -8.06
C TRP A 87 -1.56 -16.29 -7.01
N LYS A 88 -0.32 -16.51 -7.44
CA LYS A 88 0.79 -16.76 -6.50
C LYS A 88 1.04 -15.60 -5.54
N ALA A 89 0.52 -14.40 -5.86
CA ALA A 89 0.60 -13.22 -5.01
C ALA A 89 0.01 -13.46 -3.62
N THR A 90 -1.07 -14.24 -3.52
CA THR A 90 -1.79 -14.54 -2.27
C THR A 90 -0.88 -15.08 -1.16
N TYR A 91 0.15 -15.84 -1.51
CA TYR A 91 1.10 -16.41 -0.55
C TYR A 91 2.56 -15.93 -0.74
N LYS A 92 2.89 -15.24 -1.84
CA LYS A 92 4.24 -14.71 -2.08
C LYS A 92 4.42 -13.27 -1.61
N TRP A 93 3.36 -12.47 -1.59
CA TRP A 93 3.45 -11.05 -1.24
C TRP A 93 3.27 -10.84 0.26
N THR A 94 4.23 -11.35 1.03
CA THR A 94 4.36 -11.10 2.48
C THR A 94 5.57 -10.21 2.74
N LEU A 95 5.57 -9.45 3.84
CA LEU A 95 6.68 -8.55 4.19
C LEU A 95 8.04 -9.26 4.24
N GLU A 96 8.07 -10.48 4.81
CA GLU A 96 9.28 -11.30 4.90
C GLU A 96 9.80 -11.70 3.50
N ARG A 97 8.93 -12.26 2.66
CA ARG A 97 9.31 -12.75 1.32
C ARG A 97 9.72 -11.61 0.40
N LEU A 98 8.97 -10.51 0.43
CA LEU A 98 9.30 -9.31 -0.35
C LEU A 98 10.60 -8.68 0.13
N GLY A 99 10.78 -8.52 1.45
CA GLY A 99 12.00 -7.98 2.05
C GLY A 99 13.25 -8.81 1.79
N LYS A 100 13.11 -10.14 1.64
CA LYS A 100 14.20 -11.04 1.23
C LYS A 100 14.45 -10.98 -0.27
N LYS A 101 13.41 -11.15 -1.09
CA LYS A 101 13.53 -11.27 -2.56
C LYS A 101 13.96 -9.96 -3.23
N TYR A 102 13.45 -8.84 -2.75
CA TYR A 102 13.63 -7.52 -3.36
C TYR A 102 14.46 -6.57 -2.48
N ARG A 103 15.26 -7.11 -1.53
CA ARG A 103 15.99 -6.35 -0.51
C ARG A 103 16.71 -5.09 -1.01
N ASN A 104 17.33 -5.17 -2.19
CA ASN A 104 18.14 -4.10 -2.77
C ASN A 104 17.49 -3.45 -4.01
N GLN A 105 16.27 -3.85 -4.36
CA GLN A 105 15.54 -3.25 -5.48
C GLN A 105 14.89 -1.94 -5.03
N LYS A 106 14.92 -0.94 -5.92
CA LYS A 106 14.32 0.37 -5.65
C LYS A 106 12.90 0.40 -6.22
N PHE A 107 11.96 0.88 -5.40
CA PHE A 107 10.57 1.12 -5.80
C PHE A 107 10.28 2.62 -5.71
N LYS A 108 9.46 3.14 -6.64
CA LYS A 108 8.99 4.52 -6.61
C LYS A 108 8.09 4.73 -5.39
N CYS A 109 8.28 5.81 -4.65
CA CYS A 109 7.55 6.12 -3.40
C CYS A 109 7.24 7.62 -3.23
N GLY A 110 7.11 8.33 -4.35
CA GLY A 110 7.02 9.79 -4.45
C GLY A 110 7.69 10.26 -5.72
#